data_AF-A0A5R9R1E9-F1
#
_entry.id   AF-A0A5R9R1E9-F1
#
_cell.length_a   1.000
_cell.length_b   1.000
_cell.length_c   1.000
_cell.angle_alpha   90.00
_cell.angle_beta   90.00
_cell.angle_gamma   90.00
#
_symmetry.space_group_name_H-M   'P 1'
#
loop_
_entity.id
_entity.type
_entity.pdbx_description
1 polymer ?
#
loop_
_entity_poly.entity_id
_entity_poly.type
_entity_poly.pdbx_seq_one_letter_code
_entity_poly.pdbx_strand_id
1 'polypeptide(L)'
;MTPAQRTLTAAFPEFEVITTPRPDGGLLLTLQSGDRSIIKRALSKGQTQTQEQLEWVISSIRRDLALEAGMSPAIAHLQSQSRTGLPTYEYA
;
A
#
# COMPACT_ATOMS: atom_id res chain seq x y z
N MET A 1 10.16 0.84 17.98
CA MET A 1 9.16 1.06 16.91
C MET A 1 9.48 2.36 16.19
N THR A 2 9.67 2.32 14.87
CA THR A 2 10.05 3.48 14.02
C THR A 2 8.85 4.40 13.74
N PRO A 3 9.05 5.65 13.28
CA PRO A 3 7.94 6.52 12.86
C PRO A 3 7.05 5.87 11.80
N ALA A 4 7.64 5.23 10.79
CA ALA A 4 6.91 4.54 9.74
C ALA A 4 6.06 3.38 10.29
N GLN A 5 6.61 2.58 11.22
CA GLN A 5 5.85 1.51 11.87
C GLN A 5 4.64 2.05 12.64
N ARG A 6 4.80 3.15 13.39
CA ARG A 6 3.69 3.79 14.11
C ARG A 6 2.59 4.26 13.17
N THR A 7 2.96 4.92 12.08
CA THR A 7 1.98 5.40 11.09
C THR A 7 1.26 4.24 10.41
N LEU A 8 1.96 3.16 10.07
CA LEU A 8 1.34 1.95 9.51
C LEU A 8 0.35 1.31 10.50
N THR A 9 0.73 1.17 11.78
CA THR A 9 -0.17 0.66 12.81
C THR A 9 -1.40 1.54 12.98
N ALA A 10 -1.22 2.87 12.99
CA ALA A 10 -2.34 3.81 13.12
C ALA A 10 -3.27 3.84 11.89
N ALA A 11 -2.76 3.50 10.70
CA ALA A 11 -3.53 3.56 9.46
C ALA A 11 -4.52 2.39 9.26
N PHE A 12 -4.34 1.31 10.01
CA PHE A 12 -5.10 0.05 9.91
C PHE A 12 -5.55 -0.43 11.30
N PRO A 13 -6.33 0.37 12.05
CA PRO A 13 -6.70 0.05 13.43
C PRO A 13 -7.59 -1.20 13.56
N GLU A 14 -8.29 -1.58 12.49
CA GLU A 14 -9.13 -2.79 12.44
C GLU A 14 -8.34 -4.10 12.23
N PHE A 15 -7.03 -4.03 11.99
CA PHE A 15 -6.16 -5.19 11.76
C PHE A 15 -5.06 -5.29 12.82
N GLU A 16 -4.62 -6.51 13.09
CA GLU A 16 -3.35 -6.71 13.77
C GLU A 16 -2.20 -6.43 12.79
N VAL A 17 -1.39 -5.42 13.13
CA VAL A 17 -0.31 -4.91 12.28
C VAL A 17 1.04 -5.44 12.78
N ILE A 18 1.60 -6.39 12.05
CA ILE A 18 2.92 -6.97 12.35
C ILE A 18 3.94 -6.39 11.39
N THR A 19 5.01 -5.80 11.93
CA THR A 19 6.09 -5.22 11.13
C THR A 19 7.43 -5.86 11.47
N THR A 20 8.11 -6.43 10.47
CA THR A 20 9.41 -7.09 10.63
C THR A 20 10.47 -6.38 9.78
N PRO A 21 11.59 -5.92 10.35
CA PRO A 21 12.67 -5.33 9.56
C PRO A 21 13.28 -6.36 8.60
N ARG A 22 13.66 -5.91 7.39
CA ARG A 22 14.33 -6.74 6.39
C ARG A 22 15.83 -6.42 6.34
N PRO A 23 16.71 -7.38 5.99
CA PRO A 23 18.16 -7.15 5.92
C PRO A 23 18.58 -6.07 4.92
N ASP A 24 17.74 -5.79 3.90
CA ASP A 24 17.95 -4.72 2.92
C ASP A 24 17.57 -3.32 3.43
N GLY A 25 17.20 -3.20 4.71
CA GLY A 25 16.72 -1.96 5.32
C GLY A 25 15.27 -1.64 4.98
N GLY A 26 14.55 -2.53 4.30
CA GLY A 26 13.11 -2.46 4.10
C GLY A 26 12.32 -2.98 5.30
N LEU A 27 11.00 -3.09 5.11
CA LEU A 27 10.06 -3.54 6.15
C LEU A 27 9.09 -4.56 5.56
N LEU A 28 8.89 -5.69 6.22
CA LEU A 28 7.81 -6.62 5.91
C LEU A 28 6.60 -6.27 6.78
N LEU A 29 5.50 -5.90 6.14
CA LEU A 29 4.23 -5.62 6.78
C LEU A 29 3.30 -6.81 6.60
N THR A 30 2.67 -7.26 7.68
CA THR A 30 1.59 -8.24 7.66
C THR A 30 0.37 -7.65 8.36
N LEU A 31 -0.79 -7.70 7.69
CA LEU A 31 -2.08 -7.35 8.27
C LEU A 31 -2.86 -8.64 8.51
N GLN A 32 -3.30 -8.85 9.75
CA GLN A 32 -4.11 -10.01 10.14
C GLN A 32 -5.48 -9.57 10.64
N SER A 33 -6.49 -10.39 10.38
CA SER A 33 -7.85 -10.22 10.90
C SER A 33 -8.27 -11.54 11.55
N GLY A 34 -8.27 -11.56 12.88
CA GLY A 34 -8.38 -12.81 13.64
C GLY A 34 -7.26 -13.78 13.25
N ASP A 35 -7.59 -15.05 13.01
CA ASP A 35 -6.59 -16.09 12.70
C ASP A 35 -6.06 -16.08 11.26
N ARG A 36 -6.45 -15.10 10.43
CA ARG A 36 -6.10 -15.07 9.01
C ARG A 36 -5.21 -13.89 8.67
N SER A 37 -4.09 -14.18 8.00
CA SER A 37 -3.29 -13.16 7.32
C SER A 37 -4.02 -12.70 6.06
N ILE A 38 -4.38 -11.43 6.00
CA ILE A 38 -5.11 -10.83 4.88
C ILE A 38 -4.14 -10.25 3.85
N ILE A 39 -3.12 -9.52 4.31
CA ILE A 39 -2.10 -8.93 3.43
C ILE A 39 -0.72 -9.19 4.00
N LYS A 40 0.21 -9.56 3.12
CA LYS A 40 1.64 -9.61 3.41
C LYS A 40 2.39 -8.85 2.34
N ARG A 41 3.07 -7.77 2.72
CA ARG A 41 3.71 -6.85 1.78
C ARG A 41 5.13 -6.50 2.19
N ALA A 42 6.06 -6.68 1.26
CA ALA A 42 7.41 -6.19 1.40
C ALA A 42 7.47 -4.72 0.98
N LEU A 43 7.92 -3.86 1.89
CA LEU A 43 8.19 -2.44 1.68
C LEU A 43 9.68 -2.23 1.53
N SER A 44 10.07 -1.44 0.54
CA SER A 44 11.46 -1.01 0.37
C SER A 44 11.82 0.08 1.39
N LYS A 45 13.11 0.31 1.61
CA LYS A 45 13.59 1.41 2.46
C LYS A 45 13.00 2.76 2.04
N GLY A 46 13.03 3.06 0.74
CA GLY A 46 12.53 4.32 0.18
C GLY A 46 11.03 4.54 0.40
N GLN A 47 10.23 3.47 0.40
CA GLN A 47 8.79 3.52 0.68
C GLN A 47 8.47 3.89 2.14
N THR A 48 9.42 3.71 3.05
CA THR A 48 9.26 4.02 4.49
C THR A 48 10.03 5.27 4.91
N GLN A 49 10.67 5.96 3.97
CA GLN A 49 11.62 7.03 4.25
C GLN A 49 10.96 8.41 4.40
N THR A 50 9.89 8.68 3.64
CA THR A 50 9.16 9.94 3.70
C THR A 50 7.69 9.70 3.98
N GLN A 51 7.01 10.72 4.54
CA GLN A 51 5.59 10.63 4.83
C GLN A 51 4.75 10.43 3.56
N GLU A 52 5.06 11.17 2.49
CA GLU A 52 4.37 11.03 1.20
C GLU A 52 4.45 9.58 0.69
N GLN A 53 5.65 8.99 0.62
CA GLN A 53 5.80 7.62 0.16
C GLN A 53 5.04 6.62 1.02
N LEU A 54 4.96 6.87 2.34
CA LEU A 54 4.21 6.04 3.26
C LEU A 54 2.69 6.17 3.05
N GLU A 55 2.19 7.36 2.76
CA GLU A 55 0.78 7.60 2.41
C GLU A 55 0.40 6.90 1.11
N TRP A 56 1.30 6.87 0.12
CA TRP A 56 1.12 6.08 -1.11
C TRP A 56 1.05 4.58 -0.82
N VAL A 57 1.91 4.06 0.05
CA VAL A 57 1.86 2.66 0.50
C VAL A 57 0.53 2.35 1.17
N ILE A 58 0.08 3.20 2.11
CA ILE A 58 -1.18 3.01 2.83
C ILE A 58 -2.35 3.00 1.84
N SER A 59 -2.39 3.95 0.91
CA SER A 59 -3.43 4.05 -0.11
C SER A 59 -3.48 2.83 -1.00
N SER A 60 -2.31 2.30 -1.39
CA SER A 60 -2.21 1.07 -2.17
C SER A 60 -2.72 -0.15 -1.38
N ILE A 61 -2.38 -0.29 -0.11
CA ILE A 61 -2.85 -1.42 0.71
C ILE A 61 -4.36 -1.36 0.91
N ARG A 62 -4.92 -0.17 1.16
CA ARG A 62 -6.39 0.00 1.25
C ARG A 62 -7.10 -0.42 -0.03
N ARG A 63 -6.50 -0.14 -1.18
CA ARG A 63 -7.02 -0.59 -2.48
C ARG A 63 -7.03 -2.11 -2.58
N ASP A 64 -5.94 -2.76 -2.21
CA ASP A 64 -5.85 -4.23 -2.21
C ASP A 64 -6.88 -4.85 -1.26
N LEU A 65 -7.06 -4.29 -0.06
CA LEU A 65 -8.08 -4.75 0.90
C LEU A 65 -9.50 -4.65 0.32
N ALA A 66 -9.82 -3.54 -0.37
CA ALA A 66 -11.11 -3.39 -1.02
C ALA A 66 -11.33 -4.45 -2.11
N LEU A 67 -10.29 -4.71 -2.93
CA LEU A 67 -10.34 -5.73 -3.98
C LEU A 67 -10.54 -7.14 -3.42
N GLU A 68 -9.81 -7.51 -2.36
CA GLU A 68 -9.96 -8.81 -1.66
C GLU A 68 -11.37 -8.98 -1.06
N ALA A 69 -12.01 -7.88 -0.61
CA ALA A 69 -13.38 -7.88 -0.12
C ALA A 69 -14.44 -7.89 -1.23
N GLY A 70 -14.04 -7.98 -2.51
CA GLY A 70 -14.95 -7.91 -3.66
C GLY A 70 -15.54 -6.52 -3.90
N MET A 71 -15.00 -5.50 -3.23
CA MET A 71 -15.42 -4.10 -3.38
C MET A 71 -14.60 -3.44 -4.49
N SER A 72 -15.28 -2.80 -5.45
CA SER A 72 -14.59 -1.99 -6.45
C SER A 72 -13.96 -0.78 -5.75
N PRO A 73 -12.65 -0.53 -5.88
CA PRO A 73 -12.02 0.59 -5.20
C PRO A 73 -12.66 1.90 -5.68
N ALA A 74 -13.05 2.76 -4.75
CA ALA A 74 -13.56 4.09 -5.08
C ALA A 74 -12.49 4.84 -5.89
N ILE A 75 -12.81 5.13 -7.15
CA ILE A 75 -11.95 5.82 -8.13
C ILE A 75 -11.84 7.32 -7.80
N ALA A 76 -11.70 7.69 -6.53
CA ALA A 76 -11.57 9.10 -6.14
C ALA A 76 -10.14 9.61 -6.36
N HIS A 77 -9.13 8.73 -6.36
CA HIS A 77 -7.70 9.11 -6.42
C HIS A 77 -6.93 8.53 -7.62
N LEU A 78 -7.62 7.88 -8.56
CA LEU A 78 -7.00 7.38 -9.80
C LEU A 78 -6.85 8.47 -10.88
N GLN A 79 -7.44 9.65 -10.69
CA GLN A 79 -7.39 10.74 -11.67
C GLN A 79 -5.98 11.32 -11.91
N SER A 80 -5.02 11.03 -11.03
CA SER A 80 -3.60 11.40 -11.25
C SER A 80 -2.92 10.53 -12.32
N GLN A 81 -3.48 9.38 -12.70
CA GLN A 81 -2.86 8.49 -13.71
C GLN A 81 -3.38 8.72 -15.13
N SER A 82 -4.32 9.64 -15.33
CA SER A 82 -4.94 9.91 -16.62
C SER A 82 -4.48 11.25 -17.16
N ARG A 83 -3.26 11.36 -17.70
CA ARG A 83 -2.88 12.41 -18.67
C ARG A 83 -1.43 12.25 -19.20
N THR A 84 -1.11 11.10 -19.74
CA THR A 84 -0.11 11.04 -20.82
C THR A 84 -0.76 10.31 -21.97
N GLY A 85 -0.96 11.05 -23.07
CA GLY A 85 -1.75 10.65 -24.23
C GLY A 85 -1.43 9.25 -24.68
N LEU A 86 -2.47 8.45 -24.85
CA LEU A 86 -2.36 7.13 -25.45
C LEU A 86 -1.71 7.29 -26.84
N PRO A 87 -0.67 6.52 -27.18
CA PRO A 87 -0.08 6.59 -28.51
C PRO A 87 -1.10 6.14 -29.56
N THR A 88 -1.38 7.01 -30.53
CA THR A 88 -2.13 6.65 -31.74
C THR A 88 -1.18 5.88 -32.66
N TYR A 89 -1.51 4.63 -32.98
CA TYR A 89 -0.85 3.92 -34.07
C TYR A 89 -1.38 4.47 -35.40
N GLU A 90 -0.52 5.14 -36.17
CA GLU A 90 -0.79 5.37 -37.59
C GLU A 90 -0.50 4.08 -38.36
N TYR A 91 -1.51 3.57 -39.08
CA TYR A 91 -1.30 2.55 -40.09
C TYR A 91 -0.80 3.24 -41.36
N ALA A 92 0.38 2.85 -41.84
CA ALA A 92 0.94 3.26 -43.12
C ALA A 92 0.29 2.51 -44.30
#